data_AF-X0SFE1-F1
#
_entry.id   AF-X0SFE1-F1
#
_cell.length_a   1.000
_cell.length_b   1.000
_cell.length_c   1.000
_cell.angle_alpha   90.00
_cell.angle_beta   90.00
_cell.angle_gamma   90.00
#
_symmetry.space_group_name_H-M   'P 1'
#
loop_
_entity.id
_entity.type
_entity.pdbx_description
1 polymer ?
#
loop_
_entity_poly.entity_id
_entity_poly.type
_entity_poly.pdbx_seq_one_letter_code
_entity_poly.pdbx_strand_id
1 'polypeptide(L)'
;MRTATVKAKTGVFTGAYAVNPINGEEIPIWTSDYVLLTYGTGAIMAVAAHDVRDFEFAKEFSLPIREVIYSQQSKRGKDGSLIEAYVGEGKLINSGSFNGLDSAVARKKITEGLAKKGEGKKSVNYKLRDWVFSRQRYWGEPIPIIYCSRCGEVPVPEKDLPVRLPEVEEYRPTGTGESPLASIAEFVNTICPRCGSKARRETDTMPTWAGSSWYFLRYPNPHLEEAAFDKKKLKHWLPVDMYVGGVEHA
;
A
#
# COMPACT_ATOMS: atom_id res chain seq x y z
N MET A 1 -5.22 -10.53 10.50
CA MET A 1 -5.08 -11.56 9.46
C MET A 1 -6.47 -11.83 8.88
N ARG A 2 -6.79 -11.37 7.66
CA ARG A 2 -8.03 -11.78 6.97
C ARG A 2 -7.74 -13.09 6.26
N THR A 3 -7.92 -14.20 6.97
CA THR A 3 -8.08 -15.53 6.38
C THR A 3 -9.44 -15.55 5.68
N ALA A 4 -9.49 -15.04 4.45
CA ALA A 4 -10.56 -15.37 3.54
C ALA A 4 -10.11 -16.58 2.74
N THR A 5 -10.62 -17.73 3.13
CA THR A 5 -10.77 -18.92 2.31
C THR A 5 -11.23 -18.54 0.90
N VAL A 6 -10.64 -19.20 -0.11
CA VAL A 6 -10.79 -18.97 -1.56
C VAL A 6 -12.18 -18.42 -1.93
N LYS A 7 -12.27 -17.09 -2.06
CA LYS A 7 -13.50 -16.42 -2.47
C LYS A 7 -13.66 -16.66 -3.97
N ALA A 8 -14.85 -17.11 -4.39
CA ALA A 8 -15.17 -17.21 -5.82
C ALA A 8 -14.89 -15.87 -6.50
N LYS A 9 -14.25 -15.90 -7.67
CA LYS A 9 -13.93 -14.65 -8.39
C LYS A 9 -15.21 -14.04 -8.91
N THR A 10 -15.40 -12.76 -8.65
CA THR A 10 -16.57 -12.04 -9.14
C THR A 10 -16.16 -10.98 -10.14
N GLY A 11 -16.98 -10.73 -11.14
CA GLY A 11 -16.70 -9.68 -12.11
C GLY A 11 -17.89 -9.42 -13.00
N VAL A 12 -17.95 -8.21 -13.55
CA VAL A 12 -19.02 -7.75 -14.44
C VAL A 12 -18.40 -7.02 -15.63
N PHE A 13 -18.87 -7.35 -16.82
CA PHE A 13 -18.52 -6.61 -18.03
C PHE A 13 -19.13 -5.21 -17.96
N THR A 14 -18.31 -4.18 -18.18
CA THR A 14 -18.75 -2.79 -18.03
C THR A 14 -19.59 -2.28 -19.22
N GLY A 15 -19.65 -3.03 -20.33
CA GLY A 15 -20.23 -2.56 -21.59
C GLY A 15 -19.27 -1.68 -22.41
N ALA A 16 -18.07 -1.41 -21.90
CA ALA A 16 -17.06 -0.58 -22.55
C ALA A 16 -15.85 -1.41 -23.03
N TYR A 17 -15.13 -0.84 -23.99
CA TYR A 17 -13.92 -1.42 -24.57
C TYR A 17 -12.76 -0.42 -24.48
N ALA A 18 -11.54 -0.96 -24.40
CA ALA A 18 -10.31 -0.20 -24.58
C ALA A 18 -9.58 -0.69 -25.84
N VAL A 19 -8.69 0.12 -26.40
CA VAL A 19 -7.86 -0.28 -27.55
C VAL A 19 -6.47 -0.63 -27.04
N ASN A 20 -5.97 -1.83 -27.38
CA ASN A 20 -4.61 -2.21 -27.05
C ASN A 20 -3.61 -1.42 -27.94
N PRO A 21 -2.68 -0.63 -27.36
CA PRO A 21 -1.82 0.28 -28.11
C PRO A 21 -0.79 -0.42 -29.02
N ILE A 22 -0.57 -1.73 -28.83
CA ILE A 22 0.41 -2.49 -29.61
C ILE A 22 -0.20 -3.08 -30.89
N ASN A 23 -1.38 -3.69 -30.79
CA ASN A 23 -2.01 -4.40 -31.91
C ASN A 23 -3.29 -3.71 -32.43
N GLY A 24 -3.79 -2.69 -31.74
CA GLY A 24 -5.01 -1.95 -32.12
C GLY A 24 -6.32 -2.72 -31.89
N GLU A 25 -6.28 -3.90 -31.28
CA GLU A 25 -7.48 -4.70 -31.01
C GLU A 25 -8.30 -4.10 -29.84
N GLU A 26 -9.63 -4.15 -29.95
CA GLU A 26 -10.53 -3.80 -28.86
C GLU A 26 -10.55 -4.91 -27.79
N ILE A 27 -10.39 -4.51 -26.53
CA ILE A 27 -10.41 -5.40 -25.36
C ILE A 27 -11.56 -5.00 -24.43
N PRO A 28 -12.39 -5.96 -23.97
CA PRO A 28 -13.51 -5.65 -23.08
C PRO A 28 -13.01 -5.22 -21.71
N ILE A 29 -13.63 -4.19 -21.14
CA ILE A 29 -13.30 -3.70 -19.80
C ILE A 29 -14.23 -4.38 -18.79
N TRP A 30 -13.62 -5.01 -17.78
CA TRP A 30 -14.32 -5.68 -16.68
C TRP A 30 -14.01 -4.99 -15.36
N THR A 31 -14.97 -5.00 -14.45
CA THR A 31 -14.76 -4.67 -13.03
C THR A 31 -14.77 -5.95 -12.21
N SER A 32 -13.88 -6.05 -11.21
CA SER A 32 -13.72 -7.26 -10.39
C SER A 32 -13.14 -6.91 -9.01
N ASP A 33 -13.50 -7.68 -7.99
CA ASP A 33 -13.11 -7.43 -6.60
C ASP A 33 -11.65 -7.77 -6.28
N TYR A 34 -10.94 -8.51 -7.15
CA TYR A 34 -9.51 -8.79 -6.97
C TYR A 34 -8.60 -7.65 -7.47
N VAL A 35 -9.14 -6.67 -8.19
CA VAL A 35 -8.41 -5.46 -8.61
C VAL A 35 -8.64 -4.37 -7.57
N LEU A 36 -7.60 -4.06 -6.80
CA LEU A 36 -7.68 -3.07 -5.72
C LEU A 36 -7.51 -1.66 -6.27
N LEU A 37 -8.52 -0.80 -6.10
CA LEU A 37 -8.49 0.61 -6.51
C LEU A 37 -7.29 1.37 -5.93
N THR A 38 -6.89 1.05 -4.70
CA THR A 38 -5.80 1.72 -4.00
C THR A 38 -4.40 1.17 -4.34
N TYR A 39 -4.29 0.28 -5.35
CA TYR A 39 -3.03 -0.34 -5.72
C TYR A 39 -2.71 -0.11 -7.20
N GLY A 40 -1.48 0.34 -7.49
CA GLY A 40 -1.09 0.75 -8.84
C GLY A 40 -1.95 1.91 -9.31
N THR A 41 -2.59 1.76 -10.48
CA THR A 41 -3.53 2.74 -11.03
C THR A 41 -4.99 2.40 -10.76
N GLY A 42 -5.28 1.36 -9.96
CA GLY A 42 -6.63 0.82 -9.78
C GLY A 42 -7.16 0.05 -11.00
N ALA A 43 -6.33 -0.17 -12.02
CA ALA A 43 -6.62 -0.96 -13.20
C ALA A 43 -5.42 -1.84 -13.57
N ILE A 44 -5.68 -3.00 -14.16
CA ILE A 44 -4.65 -3.91 -14.67
C ILE A 44 -5.00 -4.35 -16.09
N MET A 45 -3.98 -4.70 -16.87
CA MET A 45 -4.19 -5.52 -18.07
C MET A 45 -4.25 -6.99 -17.64
N ALA A 46 -5.28 -7.72 -18.07
CA ALA A 46 -5.40 -9.13 -17.78
C ALA A 46 -4.71 -9.95 -18.87
N VAL A 47 -3.72 -10.77 -18.51
CA VAL A 47 -2.98 -11.63 -19.46
C VAL A 47 -3.17 -13.08 -19.06
N ALA A 48 -4.35 -13.61 -19.32
CA ALA A 48 -4.81 -14.91 -18.83
C ALA A 48 -3.80 -16.04 -19.06
N ALA A 49 -3.17 -16.13 -20.23
CA ALA A 49 -2.19 -17.19 -20.50
C ALA A 49 -0.95 -17.17 -19.59
N HIS A 50 -0.65 -16.03 -18.94
CA HIS A 50 0.62 -15.79 -18.23
C HIS A 50 0.48 -15.17 -16.82
N ASP A 51 -0.73 -14.99 -16.30
CA ASP A 51 -1.00 -14.70 -14.89
C ASP A 51 -2.06 -15.68 -14.36
N VAL A 52 -1.73 -16.38 -13.28
CA VAL A 52 -2.59 -17.42 -12.68
C VAL A 52 -3.97 -16.89 -12.31
N ARG A 53 -4.04 -15.66 -11.77
CA ARG A 53 -5.31 -15.08 -11.34
C ARG A 53 -6.18 -14.71 -12.52
N ASP A 54 -5.58 -14.16 -13.57
CA ASP A 54 -6.29 -13.79 -14.79
C ASP A 54 -6.74 -15.05 -15.55
N PHE A 55 -5.97 -16.14 -15.50
CA PHE A 55 -6.33 -17.43 -16.09
C PHE A 55 -7.58 -18.02 -15.45
N GLU A 56 -7.63 -18.05 -14.12
CA GLU A 56 -8.80 -18.51 -13.37
C GLU A 56 -10.02 -17.63 -13.66
N PHE A 57 -9.84 -16.30 -13.69
CA PHE A 57 -10.92 -15.36 -14.03
C PHE A 57 -11.42 -15.58 -15.46
N ALA A 58 -10.51 -15.73 -16.42
CA ALA A 58 -10.87 -15.99 -17.80
C ALA A 58 -11.57 -17.34 -17.98
N LYS A 59 -11.17 -18.39 -17.26
CA LYS A 59 -11.90 -19.66 -17.27
C LYS A 59 -13.31 -19.52 -16.69
N GLU A 60 -13.46 -18.85 -15.56
CA GLU A 60 -14.75 -18.67 -14.89
C GLU A 60 -15.75 -17.92 -15.79
N PHE A 61 -15.30 -16.82 -16.40
CA PHE A 61 -16.15 -15.97 -17.25
C PHE A 61 -16.08 -16.31 -18.75
N SER A 62 -15.47 -17.46 -19.11
CA SER A 62 -15.30 -17.92 -20.50
C SER A 62 -14.68 -16.86 -21.43
N LEU A 63 -13.69 -16.12 -20.92
CA LEU A 63 -12.96 -15.10 -21.67
C LEU A 63 -11.80 -15.71 -22.47
N PRO A 64 -11.35 -15.04 -23.55
CA PRO A 64 -10.25 -15.53 -24.38
C PRO A 64 -8.95 -15.70 -23.60
N ILE A 65 -8.28 -16.83 -23.80
CA ILE A 65 -6.94 -17.11 -23.26
C ILE A 65 -5.97 -17.15 -24.44
N ARG A 66 -5.28 -16.04 -24.70
CA ARG A 66 -4.32 -15.89 -25.80
C ARG A 66 -2.89 -16.09 -25.31
N GLU A 67 -2.26 -17.15 -25.76
CA GLU A 67 -0.86 -17.40 -25.46
C GLU A 67 0.06 -16.52 -26.32
N VAL A 68 0.99 -15.83 -25.65
CA VAL A 68 1.98 -14.95 -26.29
C VAL A 68 3.42 -15.26 -25.89
N ILE A 69 3.65 -16.16 -24.93
CA ILE A 69 4.97 -16.69 -24.54
C ILE A 69 4.94 -18.20 -24.64
N TYR A 70 5.74 -18.74 -25.55
CA TYR A 70 5.95 -20.18 -25.68
C TYR A 70 7.12 -20.65 -24.81
N SER A 71 6.89 -21.73 -24.08
CA SER A 71 7.93 -22.50 -23.39
C SER A 71 7.61 -23.99 -23.42
N GLN A 72 8.66 -24.81 -23.43
CA GLN A 72 8.51 -26.27 -23.29
C GLN A 72 8.07 -26.68 -21.87
N GLN A 73 8.23 -25.77 -20.90
CA GLN A 73 7.82 -25.99 -19.50
C GLN A 73 6.31 -25.75 -19.29
N SER A 74 5.61 -25.17 -20.27
CA SER A 74 4.17 -24.92 -20.18
C SER A 74 3.39 -26.23 -20.19
N LYS A 75 2.45 -26.41 -19.25
CA LYS A 75 1.55 -27.58 -19.25
C LYS A 75 0.42 -27.40 -20.26
N ARG A 76 0.30 -28.34 -21.18
CA ARG A 76 -0.66 -28.28 -22.29
C ARG A 76 -1.58 -29.48 -22.35
N GLY A 77 -2.80 -29.23 -22.81
CA GLY A 77 -3.79 -30.24 -23.15
C GLY A 77 -3.43 -30.96 -24.44
N LYS A 78 -4.21 -32.00 -24.77
CA LYS A 78 -4.07 -32.75 -26.02
C LYS A 78 -4.34 -31.90 -27.28
N ASP A 79 -5.12 -30.84 -27.11
CA ASP A 79 -5.45 -29.83 -28.12
C ASP A 79 -4.38 -28.73 -28.25
N GLY A 80 -3.30 -28.79 -27.45
CA GLY A 80 -2.24 -27.79 -27.42
C GLY A 80 -2.54 -26.55 -26.57
N SER A 81 -3.74 -26.45 -26.01
CA SER A 81 -4.16 -25.32 -25.17
C SER A 81 -3.52 -25.38 -23.79
N LEU A 82 -3.32 -24.23 -23.13
CA LEU A 82 -2.73 -24.17 -21.79
C LEU A 82 -3.69 -24.74 -20.74
N ILE A 83 -3.21 -25.70 -19.93
CA ILE A 83 -4.00 -26.25 -18.81
C ILE A 83 -4.03 -25.26 -17.64
N GLU A 84 -2.92 -24.56 -17.45
CA GLU A 84 -2.68 -23.52 -16.43
C GLU A 84 -1.87 -22.36 -17.03
N ALA A 85 -1.91 -21.19 -16.39
CA ALA A 85 -1.07 -20.05 -16.79
C ALA A 85 0.41 -20.40 -16.75
N TYR A 86 1.15 -20.03 -17.80
CA TYR A 86 2.61 -20.12 -17.80
C TYR A 86 3.23 -18.79 -17.36
N VAL A 87 3.83 -18.78 -16.17
CA VAL A 87 4.40 -17.56 -15.53
C VAL A 87 5.91 -17.41 -15.72
N GLY A 88 6.55 -18.33 -16.44
CA GLY A 88 8.00 -18.31 -16.69
C GLY A 88 8.42 -17.43 -17.86
N GLU A 89 9.73 -17.33 -18.08
CA GLU A 89 10.30 -16.70 -19.27
C GLU A 89 10.26 -17.69 -20.47
N GLY A 90 10.20 -17.15 -21.69
CA GLY A 90 10.13 -17.96 -22.91
C GLY A 90 10.31 -17.13 -24.17
N LYS A 91 9.88 -17.66 -25.31
CA LYS A 91 9.93 -16.93 -26.59
C LYS A 91 8.56 -16.36 -26.94
N LEU A 92 8.54 -15.12 -27.42
CA LEU A 92 7.30 -14.50 -27.86
C LEU A 92 6.74 -15.19 -29.09
N ILE A 93 5.44 -15.48 -29.03
CA ILE A 93 4.62 -15.95 -30.15
C ILE A 93 3.37 -15.05 -30.23
N ASN A 94 2.65 -15.08 -31.35
CA ASN A 94 1.41 -14.31 -31.55
C ASN A 94 1.50 -12.79 -31.21
N SER A 95 2.71 -12.23 -31.31
CA SER A 95 3.11 -10.90 -30.84
C SER A 95 3.65 -10.02 -31.99
N GLY A 96 3.25 -10.30 -33.23
CA GLY A 96 3.61 -9.51 -34.42
C GLY A 96 5.13 -9.38 -34.61
N SER A 97 5.63 -8.15 -34.70
CA SER A 97 7.06 -7.85 -34.89
C SER A 97 7.96 -8.31 -33.74
N PHE A 98 7.41 -8.72 -32.60
CA PHE A 98 8.17 -9.23 -31.46
C PHE A 98 8.29 -10.75 -31.43
N ASN A 99 7.69 -11.47 -32.38
CA ASN A 99 7.78 -12.93 -32.47
C ASN A 99 9.24 -13.41 -32.51
N GLY A 100 9.52 -14.51 -31.80
CA GLY A 100 10.84 -15.15 -31.72
C GLY A 100 11.83 -14.53 -30.75
N LEU A 101 11.54 -13.32 -30.23
CA LEU A 101 12.34 -12.68 -29.19
C LEU A 101 12.16 -13.38 -27.84
N ASP A 102 13.21 -13.40 -27.04
CA ASP A 102 13.12 -13.81 -25.64
C ASP A 102 12.31 -12.78 -24.83
N SER A 103 11.45 -13.23 -23.93
CA SER A 103 10.52 -12.39 -23.16
C SER A 103 11.20 -11.28 -22.37
N ALA A 104 12.39 -11.54 -21.82
CA ALA A 104 13.20 -10.53 -21.14
C ALA A 104 13.67 -9.40 -22.08
N VAL A 105 14.03 -9.73 -23.32
CA VAL A 105 14.44 -8.75 -24.34
C VAL A 105 13.23 -7.99 -24.87
N ALA A 106 12.13 -8.69 -25.15
CA ALA A 106 10.90 -8.09 -25.64
C ALA A 106 10.33 -7.08 -24.63
N ARG A 107 10.34 -7.40 -23.33
CA ARG A 107 9.87 -6.49 -22.27
C ARG A 107 10.55 -5.12 -22.34
N LYS A 108 11.87 -5.09 -22.57
CA LYS A 108 12.62 -3.83 -22.73
C LYS A 108 12.21 -3.09 -24.00
N LYS A 109 12.23 -3.78 -25.15
CA LYS A 109 11.88 -3.18 -26.46
C LYS A 109 10.45 -2.63 -26.50
N ILE A 110 9.47 -3.37 -25.96
CA ILE A 110 8.07 -2.94 -25.90
C ILE A 110 7.93 -1.70 -25.01
N THR A 111 8.55 -1.70 -23.83
CA THR A 111 8.51 -0.55 -22.91
C THR A 111 9.10 0.70 -23.55
N GLU A 112 10.24 0.57 -24.24
CA GLU A 112 10.88 1.67 -24.98
C GLU A 112 10.03 2.15 -26.16
N GLY A 113 9.39 1.24 -26.90
CA GLY A 113 8.50 1.56 -28.00
C GLY A 113 7.29 2.36 -27.54
N LEU A 114 6.63 1.93 -26.46
CA LEU A 114 5.50 2.65 -25.86
C LEU A 114 5.91 4.03 -25.34
N ALA A 115 7.10 4.15 -24.73
CA ALA A 115 7.62 5.43 -24.27
C ALA A 115 7.87 6.43 -25.40
N LYS A 116 8.41 5.98 -26.54
CA LYS A 116 8.63 6.84 -27.71
C LYS A 116 7.33 7.37 -28.32
N LYS A 117 6.23 6.61 -28.21
CA LYS A 117 4.90 7.02 -28.68
C LYS A 117 4.11 7.87 -27.68
N GLY A 118 4.59 8.00 -26.44
CA GLY A 118 3.83 8.65 -25.36
C GLY A 118 2.68 7.81 -24.81
N GLU A 119 2.62 6.52 -25.15
CA GLU A 119 1.54 5.58 -24.77
C GLU A 119 1.88 4.75 -23.52
N GLY A 120 3.08 4.94 -22.95
CA GLY A 120 3.49 4.28 -21.72
C GLY A 120 4.82 4.80 -21.20
N LYS A 121 5.18 4.43 -19.97
CA LYS A 121 6.50 4.72 -19.40
C LYS A 121 6.91 3.63 -18.43
N LYS A 122 8.22 3.45 -18.25
CA LYS A 122 8.74 2.58 -17.19
C LYS A 122 8.33 3.15 -15.83
N SER A 123 7.83 2.30 -14.95
CA SER A 123 7.57 2.64 -13.55
C SER A 123 8.18 1.58 -12.64
N VAL A 124 8.52 1.98 -11.41
CA VAL A 124 8.95 1.08 -10.33
C VAL A 124 7.87 1.13 -9.26
N ASN A 125 7.31 -0.02 -8.91
CA ASN A 125 6.25 -0.15 -7.92
C ASN A 125 6.72 -1.07 -6.79
N TYR A 126 6.31 -0.76 -5.57
CA TYR A 126 6.57 -1.57 -4.38
C TYR A 126 5.25 -2.15 -3.86
N LYS A 127 5.31 -3.36 -3.31
CA LYS A 127 4.17 -3.92 -2.57
C LYS A 127 3.96 -3.23 -1.22
N LEU A 128 5.01 -2.61 -0.68
CA LEU A 128 4.96 -1.81 0.55
C LEU A 128 3.98 -0.65 0.36
N ARG A 129 3.18 -0.39 1.38
CA ARG A 129 2.21 0.71 1.42
C ARG A 129 2.63 1.70 2.49
N ASP A 130 2.09 2.91 2.39
CA ASP A 130 2.23 3.90 3.44
C ASP A 130 1.67 3.36 4.75
N TRP A 131 2.33 3.78 5.84
CA TRP A 131 1.99 3.32 7.16
C TRP A 131 0.80 4.10 7.69
N VAL A 132 -0.37 3.47 7.76
CA VAL A 132 -1.54 4.04 8.45
C VAL A 132 -1.20 4.16 9.94
N PHE A 133 -0.92 5.39 10.35
CA PHE A 133 -0.34 5.67 11.65
C PHE A 133 -1.42 5.86 12.73
N SER A 134 -2.47 6.62 12.45
CA SER A 134 -3.47 7.00 13.45
C SER A 134 -4.31 5.83 13.98
N ARG A 135 -4.71 5.91 15.25
CA ARG A 135 -5.57 4.93 15.92
C ARG A 135 -6.71 5.65 16.64
N GLN A 136 -7.92 5.17 16.42
CA GLN A 136 -9.14 5.64 17.09
C GLN A 136 -9.24 4.99 18.49
N ARG A 137 -8.22 5.21 19.33
CA ARG A 137 -8.07 4.62 20.66
C ARG A 137 -7.62 5.67 21.65
N TYR A 138 -8.00 5.48 22.92
CA TYR A 138 -7.57 6.34 24.02
C TYR A 138 -6.09 6.09 24.38
N TRP A 139 -5.68 4.84 24.57
CA TRP A 139 -4.35 4.52 25.10
C TRP A 139 -3.28 4.54 24.02
N GLY A 140 -2.69 5.71 23.82
CA GLY A 140 -1.55 5.95 22.94
C GLY A 140 -1.10 7.41 23.02
N GLU A 141 0.03 7.73 22.40
CA GLU A 141 0.55 9.10 22.38
C GLU A 141 -0.36 10.01 21.53
N PRO A 142 -0.82 11.16 22.05
CA PRO A 142 -1.58 12.11 21.25
C PRO A 142 -0.78 12.62 20.05
N ILE A 143 -1.41 12.66 18.88
CA ILE A 143 -0.79 13.22 17.68
C ILE A 143 -0.76 14.75 17.80
N PRO A 144 0.41 15.41 17.65
CA PRO A 144 0.57 16.85 17.91
C PRO A 144 0.08 17.72 16.74
N ILE A 145 -1.19 17.55 16.34
CA ILE A 145 -1.86 18.31 15.28
C ILE A 145 -3.09 19.04 15.85
N ILE A 146 -3.34 20.23 15.34
CA ILE A 146 -4.50 21.09 15.63
C ILE A 146 -5.22 21.40 14.30
N TYR A 147 -6.52 21.14 14.25
CA TYR A 147 -7.40 21.47 13.16
C TYR A 147 -8.03 22.86 13.36
N CYS A 148 -7.71 23.79 12.47
CA CYS A 148 -8.23 25.16 12.46
C CYS A 148 -9.01 25.43 11.17
N SER A 149 -10.23 25.96 11.28
CA SER A 149 -11.07 26.28 10.12
C SER A 149 -10.50 27.37 9.20
N ARG A 150 -9.55 28.18 9.69
CA ARG A 150 -8.89 29.24 8.91
C ARG A 150 -7.52 28.83 8.36
N CYS A 151 -6.80 27.95 9.07
CA CYS A 151 -5.41 27.61 8.76
C CYS A 151 -5.21 26.18 8.23
N GLY A 152 -6.22 25.32 8.32
CA GLY A 152 -6.10 23.88 8.04
C GLY A 152 -5.46 23.12 9.20
N GLU A 153 -4.63 22.15 8.86
CA GLU A 153 -3.81 21.35 9.78
C GLU A 153 -2.60 22.15 10.25
N VAL A 154 -2.48 22.33 11.57
CA VAL A 154 -1.42 23.11 12.19
C VAL A 154 -0.70 22.24 13.23
N PRO A 155 0.64 22.08 13.15
CA PRO A 155 1.36 21.34 14.17
C PRO A 155 1.36 22.11 15.50
N VAL A 156 1.34 21.37 16.61
CA VAL A 156 1.60 21.93 17.93
C VAL A 156 3.05 22.45 17.97
N PRO A 157 3.30 23.67 18.47
CA PRO A 157 4.66 24.20 18.60
C PRO A 157 5.53 23.30 19.50
N GLU A 158 6.80 23.14 19.17
CA GLU A 158 7.73 22.26 19.90
C GLU A 158 7.81 22.58 21.40
N LYS A 159 7.80 23.87 21.76
CA LYS A 159 7.78 24.35 23.16
C LYS A 159 6.52 23.96 23.94
N ASP A 160 5.45 23.62 23.25
CA ASP A 160 4.16 23.25 23.85
C ASP A 160 4.01 21.72 23.91
N LEU A 161 5.06 20.96 23.54
CA LEU A 161 5.13 19.52 23.75
C LEU A 161 5.53 19.20 25.21
N PRO A 162 5.12 18.05 25.74
CA PRO A 162 4.24 17.05 25.12
C PRO A 162 2.76 17.46 25.19
N VAL A 163 1.99 17.06 24.17
CA VAL A 163 0.51 17.01 24.30
C VAL A 163 0.19 15.85 25.23
N ARG A 164 -0.13 16.15 26.48
CA ARG A 164 -0.40 15.12 27.49
C ARG A 164 -1.74 14.46 27.23
N LEU A 165 -1.75 13.12 27.30
CA LEU A 165 -2.98 12.34 27.30
C LEU A 165 -3.78 12.68 28.57
N PRO A 166 -5.06 13.09 28.47
CA PRO A 166 -5.85 13.43 29.65
C PRO A 166 -6.19 12.17 30.44
N GLU A 167 -6.11 12.23 31.77
CA GLU A 167 -6.56 11.13 32.64
C GLU A 167 -8.10 11.13 32.71
N VAL A 168 -8.72 10.00 32.40
CA VAL A 168 -10.19 9.85 32.41
C VAL A 168 -10.64 8.54 33.06
N GLU A 169 -11.82 8.56 33.66
CA GLU A 169 -12.47 7.36 34.21
C GLU A 169 -13.07 6.47 33.12
N GLU A 170 -13.63 7.07 32.06
CA GLU A 170 -14.26 6.37 30.94
C GLU A 170 -13.43 6.51 29.66
N TYR A 171 -12.75 5.43 29.30
CA TYR A 171 -11.85 5.34 28.15
C TYR A 171 -12.28 4.28 27.14
N ARG A 172 -13.47 3.68 27.31
CA ARG A 172 -13.97 2.64 26.42
C ARG A 172 -14.38 3.25 25.07
N PRO A 173 -14.28 2.47 23.98
CA PRO A 173 -14.82 2.89 22.69
C PRO A 173 -16.31 3.23 22.81
N THR A 174 -16.70 4.39 22.28
CA THR A 174 -18.07 4.91 22.35
C THR A 174 -19.01 4.28 21.32
N GLY A 175 -18.50 3.41 20.44
CA GLY A 175 -19.27 2.79 19.36
C GLY A 175 -19.49 3.68 18.13
N THR A 176 -19.08 4.96 18.16
CA THR A 176 -19.19 5.89 17.02
C THR A 176 -18.11 5.65 15.95
N GLY A 177 -17.07 4.88 16.29
CA GLY A 177 -15.86 4.72 15.47
C GLY A 177 -14.82 5.80 15.68
N GLU A 178 -15.14 6.86 16.43
CA GLU A 178 -14.18 7.90 16.83
C GLU A 178 -13.39 7.48 18.07
N SER A 179 -12.23 8.12 18.27
CA SER A 179 -11.43 7.96 19.48
C SER A 179 -12.23 8.42 20.72
N PRO A 180 -12.10 7.76 21.89
CA PRO A 180 -12.68 8.25 23.13
C PRO A 180 -12.28 9.68 23.48
N LEU A 181 -11.07 10.12 23.05
CA LEU A 181 -10.59 11.50 23.23
C LEU A 181 -11.51 12.54 22.59
N ALA A 182 -12.26 12.19 21.53
CA ALA A 182 -13.17 13.09 20.85
C ALA A 182 -14.33 13.59 21.74
N SER A 183 -14.66 12.85 22.80
CA SER A 183 -15.70 13.22 23.76
C SER A 183 -15.22 14.15 24.87
N ILE A 184 -13.91 14.36 25.01
CA ILE A 184 -13.31 15.13 26.11
C ILE A 184 -13.14 16.58 25.66
N ALA A 185 -14.16 17.40 25.90
CA ALA A 185 -14.19 18.80 25.44
C ALA A 185 -12.97 19.62 25.89
N GLU A 186 -12.46 19.38 27.10
CA GLU A 186 -11.29 20.08 27.66
C GLU A 186 -9.98 19.75 26.93
N PHE A 187 -9.86 18.53 26.41
CA PHE A 187 -8.72 18.12 25.59
C PHE A 187 -8.87 18.61 24.15
N VAL A 188 -10.05 18.40 23.56
CA VAL A 188 -10.32 18.68 22.15
C VAL A 188 -10.26 20.18 21.87
N ASN A 189 -10.89 21.01 22.71
CA ASN A 189 -10.99 22.44 22.43
C ASN A 189 -9.68 23.15 22.74
N THR A 190 -9.14 23.85 21.75
CA THR A 190 -7.91 24.61 21.90
C THR A 190 -7.94 25.87 21.04
N ILE A 191 -6.84 26.63 21.04
CA ILE A 191 -6.64 27.82 20.23
C ILE A 191 -5.60 27.52 19.15
N CYS A 192 -5.85 27.98 17.93
CA CYS A 192 -4.89 27.86 16.84
C CYS A 192 -3.63 28.69 17.16
N PRO A 193 -2.44 28.08 17.24
CA PRO A 193 -1.21 28.80 17.56
C PRO A 193 -0.78 29.77 16.44
N ARG A 194 -1.34 29.63 15.23
CA ARG A 194 -1.02 30.48 14.07
C ARG A 194 -1.87 31.74 13.97
N CYS A 195 -3.17 31.66 14.31
CA CYS A 195 -4.11 32.76 14.08
C CYS A 195 -4.97 33.14 15.29
N GLY A 196 -4.86 32.43 16.42
CA GLY A 196 -5.62 32.72 17.63
C GLY A 196 -7.11 32.33 17.61
N SER A 197 -7.62 31.74 16.51
CA SER A 197 -9.01 31.30 16.46
C SER A 197 -9.26 30.05 17.31
N LYS A 198 -10.53 29.78 17.65
CA LYS A 198 -10.94 28.47 18.17
C LYS A 198 -10.52 27.38 17.18
N ALA A 199 -10.03 26.26 17.71
CA ALA A 199 -9.53 25.12 16.97
C ALA A 199 -9.77 23.83 17.76
N ARG A 200 -9.52 22.68 17.13
CA ARG A 200 -9.70 21.35 17.72
C ARG A 200 -8.39 20.57 17.65
N ARG A 201 -7.99 19.85 18.70
CA ARG A 201 -6.86 18.91 18.63
C ARG A 201 -7.23 17.67 17.81
N GLU A 202 -6.22 17.03 17.24
CA GLU A 202 -6.32 15.63 16.81
C GLU A 202 -6.66 14.75 18.02
N THR A 203 -7.57 13.82 17.80
CA THR A 203 -8.13 12.92 18.80
C THR A 203 -7.65 11.49 18.62
N ASP A 204 -7.13 11.16 17.44
CA ASP A 204 -6.45 9.90 17.23
C ASP A 204 -5.09 9.88 17.94
N THR A 205 -4.69 8.68 18.34
CA THR A 205 -3.40 8.42 18.98
C THR A 205 -2.45 7.72 18.03
N MET A 206 -1.16 7.79 18.33
CA MET A 206 -0.13 7.03 17.65
C MET A 206 -0.28 5.53 17.97
N PRO A 207 0.15 4.64 17.06
CA PRO A 207 0.11 3.21 17.33
C PRO A 207 1.25 2.84 18.27
N THR A 208 1.14 1.71 18.97
CA THR A 208 2.16 1.23 19.93
C THR A 208 3.57 1.08 19.31
N TRP A 209 3.64 0.82 18.01
CA TRP A 209 4.90 0.73 17.28
C TRP A 209 5.60 2.09 17.08
N ALA A 210 4.92 3.21 17.32
CA ALA A 210 5.55 4.54 17.31
C ALA A 210 6.69 4.61 18.31
N GLY A 211 6.52 4.07 19.53
CA GLY A 211 7.57 3.98 20.54
C GLY A 211 8.58 2.86 20.26
N SER A 212 8.09 1.66 19.90
CA SER A 212 8.96 0.49 19.70
C SER A 212 9.88 0.60 18.47
N SER A 213 9.64 1.56 17.57
CA SER A 213 10.50 1.77 16.39
C SER A 213 11.81 2.49 16.71
N TRP A 214 11.95 3.07 17.91
CA TRP A 214 13.14 3.86 18.25
C TRP A 214 13.60 3.73 19.71
N TYR A 215 12.90 2.97 20.56
CA TYR A 215 13.27 2.79 21.98
C TYR A 215 14.74 2.40 22.21
N PHE A 216 15.34 1.60 21.33
CA PHE A 216 16.75 1.21 21.39
C PHE A 216 17.72 2.39 21.18
N LEU A 217 17.27 3.47 20.51
CA LEU A 217 18.00 4.73 20.43
C LEU A 217 17.91 5.54 21.74
N ARG A 218 16.85 5.33 22.54
CA ARG A 218 16.65 6.05 23.80
C ARG A 218 17.43 5.43 24.96
N TYR A 219 17.64 4.11 24.98
CA TYR A 219 18.34 3.42 26.07
C TYR A 219 19.76 3.93 26.39
N PRO A 220 20.60 4.35 25.42
CA PRO A 220 21.89 4.96 25.73
C PRO A 220 21.79 6.21 26.62
N ASN A 221 20.66 6.93 26.57
CA ASN A 221 20.46 8.16 27.34
C ASN A 221 18.98 8.42 27.73
N PRO A 222 18.41 7.63 28.66
CA PRO A 222 16.96 7.63 28.91
C PRO A 222 16.45 8.89 29.60
N HIS A 223 17.31 9.61 30.32
CA HIS A 223 16.97 10.80 31.11
C HIS A 223 17.34 12.13 30.43
N LEU A 224 17.63 12.13 29.12
CA LEU A 224 17.92 13.37 28.38
C LEU A 224 16.64 14.17 28.14
N GLU A 225 16.50 15.33 28.78
CA GLU A 225 15.27 16.15 28.68
C GLU A 225 15.29 17.15 27.51
N GLU A 226 16.47 17.65 27.14
CA GLU A 226 16.66 18.72 26.14
C GLU A 226 16.59 18.23 24.68
N ALA A 227 16.61 16.92 24.44
CA ALA A 227 16.57 16.34 23.10
C ALA A 227 16.10 14.89 23.09
N ALA A 228 15.70 14.41 21.93
CA ALA A 228 15.35 13.00 21.72
C ALA A 228 16.55 12.07 21.99
N PHE A 229 17.75 12.42 21.49
CA PHE A 229 18.96 11.59 21.55
C PHE A 229 20.26 12.37 21.72
N ASP A 230 21.24 11.74 22.36
CA ASP A 230 22.63 12.23 22.40
C ASP A 230 23.46 11.54 21.31
N LYS A 231 23.89 12.33 20.31
CA LYS A 231 24.67 11.83 19.16
C LYS A 231 25.97 11.12 19.55
N LYS A 232 26.66 11.57 20.61
CA LYS A 232 27.92 10.94 21.06
C LYS A 232 27.64 9.57 21.66
N LYS A 233 26.59 9.47 22.49
CA LYS A 233 26.17 8.19 23.08
C LYS A 233 25.63 7.22 22.02
N LEU A 234 24.84 7.69 21.05
CA LEU A 234 24.39 6.85 19.94
C LEU A 234 25.57 6.26 19.17
N LYS A 235 26.58 7.09 18.82
CA LYS A 235 27.77 6.62 18.10
C LYS A 235 28.59 5.61 18.90
N HIS A 236 28.57 5.71 20.22
CA HIS A 236 29.29 4.80 21.10
C HIS A 236 28.60 3.43 21.24
N TRP A 237 27.26 3.43 21.35
CA TRP A 237 26.47 2.25 21.68
C TRP A 237 25.81 1.54 20.49
N LEU A 238 25.73 2.18 19.32
CA LEU A 238 25.04 1.64 18.16
C LEU A 238 26.00 1.36 16.99
N PRO A 239 25.66 0.41 16.09
CA PRO A 239 24.42 -0.37 16.03
C PRO A 239 24.29 -1.43 17.13
N VAL A 240 23.09 -1.98 17.32
CA VAL A 240 22.87 -3.11 18.24
C VAL A 240 23.63 -4.34 17.73
N ASP A 241 24.56 -4.87 18.52
CA ASP A 241 25.39 -6.03 18.13
C ASP A 241 24.57 -7.32 17.97
N MET A 242 23.61 -7.53 18.86
CA MET A 242 22.74 -8.72 18.88
C MET A 242 21.32 -8.31 19.25
N TYR A 243 20.38 -8.54 18.34
CA TYR A 243 18.95 -8.30 18.56
C TYR A 243 18.21 -9.64 18.64
N VAL A 244 17.68 -9.96 19.82
CA VAL A 244 16.96 -11.22 20.08
C VAL A 244 15.46 -10.92 20.13
N GLY A 245 14.69 -11.54 19.24
CA GLY A 245 13.24 -11.37 19.15
C GLY A 245 12.58 -12.55 18.45
N GLY A 246 11.26 -12.64 18.57
CA GLY A 246 10.46 -13.64 17.88
C GLY A 246 10.17 -13.27 16.41
N VAL A 247 9.87 -14.28 15.60
CA VAL A 247 9.61 -14.13 14.15
C VAL A 247 8.32 -13.35 13.86
N GLU A 248 7.44 -13.21 14.85
CA GLU A 248 6.21 -12.41 14.76
C GLU A 248 6.43 -10.91 14.50
N HIS A 249 7.68 -10.44 14.62
CA HIS A 249 8.09 -9.06 14.36
C HIS A 249 8.85 -8.86 13.03
N ALA A 250 8.91 -9.89 12.17
CA ALA A 250 9.55 -9.84 10.85
C ALA A 250 8.74 -9.10 9.78
#